data_AF-G4SY58-F1
#
_entry.id   AF-G4SY58-F1
#
_cell.length_a   1.000
_cell.length_b   1.000
_cell.length_c   1.000
_cell.angle_alpha   90.00
_cell.angle_beta   90.00
_cell.angle_gamma   90.00
#
_symmetry.space_group_name_H-M   'P 1'
#
loop_
_entity.id
_entity.type
_entity.pdbx_description
1 polymer ?
#
loop_
_entity_poly.entity_id
_entity_poly.type
_entity_poly.pdbx_seq_one_letter_code
_entity_poly.pdbx_strand_id
1 'polypeptide(L)'
;MLGRIDAGLVSTWPVITETSYFLQSRLGQNQACAFLSTYDEGLFDIYELRPAHLKRMIVLMQKYADLPMDLADASLVILAEELGHGRILSTDMRDFQTYRWKNRKPFQNLLFPDS
;
A
#
# COMPACT_ATOMS: atom_id res chain seq x y z
N MET A 1 -0.24 -12.46 15.44
CA MET A 1 -1.37 -11.71 15.99
C MET A 1 -1.13 -10.26 15.61
N LEU A 2 -1.95 -9.66 14.75
CA LEU A 2 -1.88 -8.21 14.52
C LEU A 2 -2.09 -7.55 15.88
N GLY A 3 -1.05 -6.91 16.43
CA GLY A 3 -1.18 -6.14 17.66
C GLY A 3 -2.31 -5.13 17.49
N ARG A 4 -3.03 -4.75 18.57
CA ARG A 4 -4.10 -3.75 18.49
C ARG A 4 -3.58 -2.51 17.75
N ILE A 5 -4.06 -2.32 16.52
CA ILE A 5 -3.86 -1.09 15.76
C ILE A 5 -5.06 -0.22 16.12
N ASP A 6 -4.87 0.72 17.05
CA ASP A 6 -5.92 1.68 17.45
C ASP A 6 -6.14 2.79 16.40
N ALA A 7 -5.69 2.57 15.16
CA ALA A 7 -5.75 3.52 14.05
C ALA A 7 -6.42 2.86 12.83
N GLY A 8 -7.21 3.64 12.08
CA GLY A 8 -7.84 3.18 10.84
C GLY A 8 -6.81 2.71 9.81
N LEU A 9 -7.17 1.67 9.06
CA LEU A 9 -6.39 1.21 7.91
C LEU A 9 -6.75 2.03 6.68
N VAL A 10 -5.74 2.42 5.91
CA VAL A 10 -5.94 3.17 4.67
C VAL A 10 -5.12 2.50 3.56
N SER A 11 -5.74 2.31 2.40
CA SER A 11 -5.11 1.74 1.21
C SER A 11 -5.41 2.60 -0.04
N THR A 12 -5.07 2.12 -1.23
CA THR A 12 -5.29 2.82 -2.50
C THR A 12 -5.91 1.89 -3.54
N TRP A 13 -6.63 2.43 -4.53
CA TRP A 13 -7.21 1.62 -5.62
C TRP A 13 -6.21 0.71 -6.35
N PRO A 14 -4.96 1.12 -6.64
CA PRO A 14 -3.94 0.21 -7.18
C PRO A 14 -3.71 -1.05 -6.32
N VAL A 15 -3.56 -0.90 -5.01
CA VAL A 15 -3.39 -2.03 -4.07
C VAL A 15 -4.66 -2.88 -4.00
N ILE A 16 -5.84 -2.25 -3.97
CA ILE A 16 -7.12 -2.97 -3.97
C ILE A 16 -7.30 -3.78 -5.26
N THR A 17 -6.92 -3.21 -6.40
CA THR A 17 -7.02 -3.87 -7.72
C THR A 17 -6.10 -5.07 -7.78
N GLU A 18 -4.84 -4.91 -7.39
CA GLU A 18 -3.85 -5.98 -7.35
C GLU A 18 -4.26 -7.09 -6.38
N THR A 19 -4.68 -6.73 -5.17
CA THR A 19 -5.15 -7.69 -4.16
C THR A 19 -6.36 -8.48 -4.66
N SER A 20 -7.33 -7.81 -5.28
CA SER A 20 -8.52 -8.46 -5.85
C SER A 20 -8.14 -9.44 -6.97
N TYR A 21 -7.23 -9.05 -7.85
CA TYR A 21 -6.71 -9.91 -8.91
C TYR A 21 -5.98 -11.14 -8.35
N PHE A 22 -5.13 -10.97 -7.33
CA PHE A 22 -4.44 -12.08 -6.67
C PHE A 22 -5.40 -13.03 -5.96
N LEU A 23 -6.40 -12.51 -5.23
CA LEU A 23 -7.40 -13.34 -4.56
C LEU A 23 -8.25 -14.10 -5.58
N GLN A 24 -8.69 -13.45 -6.65
CA GLN A 24 -9.46 -14.09 -7.70
C GLN A 24 -8.66 -15.21 -8.38
N SER A 25 -7.39 -14.94 -8.73
CA SER A 25 -6.53 -15.91 -9.42
C SER A 25 -6.13 -17.11 -8.57
N ARG A 26 -5.99 -16.95 -7.24
CA ARG A 26 -5.56 -18.03 -6.33
C ARG A 26 -6.68 -18.73 -5.58
N LEU A 27 -7.75 -18.00 -5.23
CA LEU A 27 -8.81 -18.44 -4.32
C LEU A 27 -10.22 -18.34 -4.94
N GLY A 28 -10.34 -17.74 -6.12
CA GLY A 28 -11.59 -17.63 -6.88
C GLY A 28 -12.40 -16.36 -6.61
N GLN A 29 -13.42 -16.14 -7.45
CA GLN A 29 -14.27 -14.93 -7.47
C GLN A 29 -14.86 -14.60 -6.10
N ASN A 30 -15.39 -15.61 -5.38
CA ASN A 30 -16.06 -15.40 -4.10
C ASN A 30 -15.12 -14.77 -3.06
N GLN A 31 -13.83 -15.13 -3.07
CA GLN A 31 -12.89 -14.59 -2.11
C GLN A 31 -12.49 -13.14 -2.42
N ALA A 32 -12.41 -12.78 -3.70
CA ALA A 32 -12.23 -11.39 -4.13
C ALA A 32 -13.45 -10.53 -3.77
N CYS A 33 -14.68 -11.03 -3.99
CA CYS A 33 -15.91 -10.36 -3.56
C CYS A 33 -15.95 -10.17 -2.04
N ALA A 34 -15.63 -11.21 -1.26
CA ALA A 34 -15.60 -11.12 0.20
C ALA A 34 -14.58 -10.07 0.69
N PHE A 35 -13.41 -9.98 0.06
CA PHE A 35 -12.45 -8.91 0.35
C PHE A 35 -13.03 -7.52 0.07
N LEU A 36 -13.66 -7.30 -1.08
CA LEU A 36 -14.27 -6.00 -1.39
C LEU A 36 -15.42 -5.64 -0.43
N SER A 37 -16.19 -6.62 0.04
CA SER A 37 -17.23 -6.40 1.04
C SER A 37 -16.68 -5.88 2.39
N THR A 38 -15.42 -6.18 2.74
CA THR A 38 -14.82 -5.65 3.98
C THR A 38 -14.65 -4.12 3.97
N TYR A 39 -14.63 -3.50 2.79
CA TYR A 39 -14.66 -2.04 2.66
C TYR A 39 -16.00 -1.47 3.12
N ASP A 40 -17.11 -2.07 2.70
CA ASP A 40 -18.47 -1.65 3.12
C ASP A 40 -18.69 -1.84 4.62
N GLU A 41 -17.98 -2.80 5.23
CA GLU A 41 -17.95 -3.03 6.68
C GLU A 41 -17.08 -2.02 7.45
N GLY A 42 -16.37 -1.12 6.76
CA GLY A 42 -15.55 -0.08 7.35
C GLY A 42 -14.21 -0.58 7.93
N LEU A 43 -13.72 -1.73 7.48
CA LEU A 43 -12.44 -2.28 7.97
C LEU A 43 -11.21 -1.52 7.45
N PHE A 44 -11.34 -0.80 6.33
CA PHE A 44 -10.32 0.12 5.82
C PHE A 44 -10.93 1.20 4.92
N ASP A 45 -10.24 2.32 4.81
CA ASP A 45 -10.56 3.41 3.87
C ASP A 45 -9.70 3.32 2.59
N ILE A 46 -10.23 3.83 1.48
CA ILE A 46 -9.50 3.95 0.22
C ILE A 46 -9.15 5.42 -0.01
N TYR A 47 -7.85 5.72 -0.01
CA TYR A 47 -7.34 7.03 -0.36
C TYR A 47 -7.51 7.32 -1.85
N GLU A 48 -8.14 8.45 -2.16
CA GLU A 48 -8.37 8.89 -3.53
C GLU A 48 -7.11 9.55 -4.12
N LEU A 49 -6.52 8.90 -5.11
CA LEU A 49 -5.40 9.47 -5.86
C LEU A 49 -5.91 10.55 -6.82
N ARG A 50 -5.34 11.75 -6.71
CA ARG A 50 -5.61 12.88 -7.60
C ARG A 50 -4.72 12.83 -8.85
N PRO A 51 -5.14 13.41 -9.98
CA PRO A 51 -4.31 13.49 -11.19
C PRO A 51 -2.91 14.11 -10.97
N ALA A 52 -2.79 15.03 -10.01
CA ALA A 52 -1.50 15.63 -9.64
C ALA A 52 -0.48 14.62 -9.10
N HIS A 53 -0.92 13.54 -8.46
CA HIS A 53 -0.03 12.51 -7.92
C HIS A 53 0.65 11.70 -9.02
N LEU A 54 0.06 11.59 -10.21
CA LEU A 54 0.59 10.77 -11.30
C LEU A 54 2.01 11.20 -11.70
N LYS A 55 2.26 12.52 -11.75
CA LYS A 55 3.60 13.06 -12.02
C LYS A 55 4.62 12.59 -10.98
N ARG A 56 4.23 12.58 -9.71
CA ARG A 56 5.09 12.14 -8.60
C ARG A 56 5.31 10.62 -8.65
N MET A 57 4.28 9.84 -8.96
CA MET A 57 4.38 8.39 -9.12
C MET A 57 5.34 7.99 -10.25
N ILE A 58 5.28 8.66 -11.40
CA ILE A 58 6.22 8.42 -12.52
C ILE A 58 7.67 8.65 -12.07
N VAL A 59 7.93 9.74 -11.34
CA VAL A 59 9.27 10.03 -10.80
C VAL A 59 9.73 8.95 -9.82
N LEU A 60 8.83 8.44 -8.98
CA LEU A 60 9.14 7.37 -8.03
C LEU A 60 9.48 6.06 -8.77
N MET A 61 8.66 5.66 -9.74
CA MET A 61 8.89 4.45 -10.52
C MET A 61 10.20 4.52 -11.31
N GLN A 62 10.55 5.69 -11.87
CA GLN A 62 11.84 5.90 -12.51
C GLN A 62 13.01 5.86 -11.52
N LYS A 63 12.84 6.45 -10.33
CA LYS A 63 13.87 6.48 -9.28
C LYS A 63 14.22 5.08 -8.78
N TYR A 64 13.23 4.21 -8.64
CA TYR A 64 13.41 2.85 -8.17
C TYR A 64 13.40 1.83 -9.31
N ALA A 65 13.79 2.20 -10.54
CA ALA A 65 13.75 1.27 -11.68
C ALA A 65 14.62 -0.01 -11.48
N ASP A 66 15.69 0.08 -10.69
CA ASP A 66 16.56 -1.07 -10.35
C ASP A 66 15.92 -2.05 -9.35
N LEU A 67 14.85 -1.63 -8.67
CA LEU A 67 14.00 -2.45 -7.81
C LEU A 67 12.55 -2.20 -8.25
N PRO A 68 12.10 -2.88 -9.31
CA PRO A 68 11.08 -2.38 -10.24
C PRO A 68 9.75 -2.06 -9.53
N MET A 69 9.66 -0.82 -9.05
CA MET A 69 8.51 -0.29 -8.35
C MET A 69 7.32 -0.23 -9.31
N ASP A 70 6.22 -0.85 -8.90
CA ASP A 70 4.98 -0.82 -9.65
C ASP A 70 4.05 0.34 -9.22
N LEU A 71 2.84 0.35 -9.78
CA LEU A 71 1.84 1.35 -9.48
C LEU A 71 1.30 1.25 -8.04
N ALA A 72 1.19 0.04 -7.50
CA ALA A 72 0.70 -0.21 -6.15
C ALA A 72 1.70 0.33 -5.12
N ASP A 73 2.98 -0.01 -5.27
CA ASP A 73 4.06 0.52 -4.43
C ASP A 73 4.17 2.05 -4.51
N ALA A 74 4.19 2.60 -5.73
CA ALA A 74 4.25 4.05 -5.93
C ALA A 74 3.07 4.76 -5.24
N SER A 75 1.87 4.15 -5.27
CA SER A 75 0.69 4.71 -4.63
C SER A 75 0.77 4.71 -3.11
N LEU A 76 1.41 3.70 -2.50
CA LEU A 76 1.65 3.63 -1.06
C LEU A 76 2.69 4.65 -0.61
N VAL A 77 3.68 4.97 -1.44
CA VAL A 77 4.61 6.08 -1.19
C VAL A 77 3.89 7.42 -1.22
N ILE A 78 3.00 7.67 -2.19
CA ILE A 78 2.16 8.88 -2.20
C ILE A 78 1.29 8.95 -0.95
N LEU A 79 0.64 7.85 -0.59
CA LEU A 79 -0.21 7.79 0.59
C LEU A 79 0.58 8.18 1.86
N ALA A 80 1.79 7.65 2.04
CA ALA A 80 2.66 8.03 3.15
C ALA A 80 3.10 9.51 3.10
N GLU A 81 3.31 10.07 1.91
CA GLU A 81 3.63 11.50 1.74
C GLU A 81 2.47 12.40 2.20
N GLU A 82 1.24 12.02 1.85
CA GLU A 82 -0.01 12.75 2.15
C GLU A 82 -0.45 12.59 3.62
N LEU A 83 -0.38 11.37 4.18
CA LEU A 83 -0.66 11.12 5.60
C LEU A 83 0.44 11.66 6.53
N GLY A 84 1.63 11.94 6.00
CA GLY A 84 2.74 12.48 6.78
C GLY A 84 3.46 11.47 7.67
N HIS A 85 3.23 10.17 7.48
CA HIS A 85 3.96 9.09 8.14
C HIS A 85 4.10 7.84 7.25
N GLY A 86 5.14 7.03 7.50
CA GLY A 86 5.41 5.78 6.77
C GLY A 86 5.08 4.50 7.54
N ARG A 87 4.11 4.53 8.46
CA ARG A 87 3.61 3.29 9.10
C ARG A 87 2.90 2.45 8.04
N ILE A 88 3.29 1.19 7.89
CA ILE A 88 2.74 0.30 6.86
C ILE A 88 2.56 -1.11 7.40
N LEU A 89 1.59 -1.83 6.85
CA LEU A 89 1.49 -3.29 6.94
C LEU A 89 1.81 -3.86 5.57
N SER A 90 2.95 -4.51 5.42
CA SER A 90 3.33 -5.17 4.17
C SER A 90 4.10 -6.44 4.46
N THR A 91 3.87 -7.48 3.66
CA THR A 91 4.71 -8.68 3.65
C THR A 91 5.99 -8.47 2.86
N ASP A 92 6.06 -7.45 2.01
CA ASP A 92 7.27 -7.11 1.26
C ASP A 92 8.22 -6.26 2.12
N MET A 93 9.12 -6.95 2.82
CA MET A 93 10.14 -6.28 3.62
C MET A 93 11.23 -5.66 2.76
N ARG A 94 11.60 -6.29 1.64
CA ARG A 94 12.76 -5.91 0.84
C ARG A 94 12.55 -4.52 0.23
N ASP A 95 11.36 -4.30 -0.32
CA ASP A 95 11.09 -3.13 -1.12
C ASP A 95 10.78 -1.93 -0.22
N PHE A 96 9.97 -2.12 0.82
CA PHE A 96 9.68 -1.07 1.80
C PHE A 96 10.85 -0.72 2.72
N GLN A 97 11.86 -1.58 2.86
CA GLN A 97 13.15 -1.20 3.47
C GLN A 97 13.97 -0.26 2.57
N THR A 98 13.78 -0.32 1.25
CA THR A 98 14.51 0.49 0.27
C THR A 98 13.78 1.81 -0.01
N TYR A 99 12.45 1.77 -0.13
CA TYR A 99 11.65 2.94 -0.45
C TYR A 99 11.72 4.02 0.64
N ARG A 100 11.59 5.27 0.21
CA ARG A 100 11.60 6.45 1.07
C ARG A 100 10.43 7.37 0.73
N TRP A 101 9.61 7.68 1.73
CA TRP A 101 8.57 8.71 1.64
C TRP A 101 9.19 10.09 1.95
N LYS A 102 8.70 11.15 1.30
CA LYS A 102 9.30 12.51 1.35
C LYS A 102 10.80 12.50 1.07
N ASN A 103 11.22 11.70 0.09
CA ASN A 103 12.60 11.50 -0.40
C ASN A 103 13.62 10.87 0.56
N ARG A 104 13.42 10.91 1.88
CA ARG A 104 14.44 10.48 2.87
C ARG A 104 13.93 9.65 4.03
N LYS A 105 12.61 9.62 4.28
CA LYS A 105 12.08 8.96 5.49
C LYS A 105 11.80 7.48 5.20
N PRO A 106 12.28 6.54 6.04
CA PRO A 106 12.00 5.11 5.86
C PRO A 106 10.56 4.78 6.26
N PHE A 107 10.06 3.68 5.75
CA PHE A 107 8.83 3.07 6.26
C PHE A 107 9.10 2.34 7.58
N GLN A 108 8.07 2.30 8.43
CA GLN A 108 8.03 1.48 9.64
C GLN A 108 7.00 0.38 9.41
N ASN A 109 7.46 -0.85 9.19
CA ASN A 109 6.58 -1.98 8.97
C ASN A 109 6.05 -2.51 10.31
N LEU A 110 4.76 -2.32 10.57
CA LEU A 110 4.11 -2.72 11.81
C LEU A 110 3.70 -4.19 11.82
N LEU A 111 3.81 -4.90 10.67
CA LEU A 111 3.56 -6.33 10.60
C LEU A 111 4.68 -7.13 11.28
N PHE A 112 5.89 -6.56 11.32
CA PHE A 112 7.10 -7.16 11.90
C PHE A 112 7.82 -6.14 12.80
N PRO A 113 7.27 -5.82 13.99
CA PRO A 113 7.77 -4.73 14.84
C PRO A 113 9.13 -4.99 15.49
N ASP A 114 9.61 -6.25 15.52
CA ASP A 114 10.85 -6.68 16.18
C ASP A 114 12.00 -7.00 15.20
N SER A 115 11.88 -6.62 13.92
CA SER A 115 12.85 -6.92 12.85
C SER A 115 13.85 -5.80 12.58
#